data_AF-A0A7S2ABA8-F1
#
_entry.id   AF-A0A7S2ABA8-F1
#
_cell.length_a   1.000
_cell.length_b   1.000
_cell.length_c   1.000
_cell.angle_alpha   90.00
_cell.angle_beta   90.00
_cell.angle_gamma   90.00
#
_symmetry.space_group_name_H-M   'P 1'
#
loop_
_entity.id
_entity.type
_entity.pdbx_description
1 polymer ?
#
loop_
_entity_poly.entity_id
_entity_poly.type
_entity_poly.pdbx_seq_one_letter_code
_entity_poly.pdbx_strand_id
1 'polypeptide(L)'
;MTIMLGDLVYVGILLGSCTKLALIVAYASGRWDASLFGEHWRQDGFCVSFPGTYVDSHYLSFYVDMILVGIMKVLVSKSKHMHQDHPGITVLEGHIPSLGMHGVGHLLLTAYFGGTAGMSTFSEKGNIPFTMLLFFGFFINFIRKPFPWSTPVVLVQALTHALIMTSLLPTMFSFTYVSLVYNWNLVPFKMFWTPKDKFYTTEAVVHRLPVAIMSFLEPLLCDSLLVHLGGHVFFDANIGVSAIIFYFVVRNEPYKALKTA
;
A
#
# COMPACT_ATOMS: atom_id res chain seq x y z
N MET A 1 0.63 -30.98 -0.04
CA MET A 1 0.74 -29.54 0.28
C MET A 1 -0.35 -29.22 1.28
N THR A 2 -0.02 -28.83 2.50
CA THR A 2 -1.01 -28.48 3.53
C THR A 2 -1.48 -27.05 3.29
N ILE A 3 -2.79 -26.83 3.23
CA ILE A 3 -3.40 -25.49 3.16
C ILE A 3 -3.34 -24.88 4.56
N MET A 4 -2.77 -23.69 4.69
CA MET A 4 -2.74 -22.93 5.94
C MET A 4 -3.79 -21.82 5.94
N LEU A 5 -4.17 -21.31 7.11
CA LEU A 5 -5.03 -20.14 7.23
C LEU A 5 -4.48 -18.94 6.45
N GLY A 6 -3.14 -18.75 6.44
CA GLY A 6 -2.50 -17.72 5.64
C GLY A 6 -2.84 -17.82 4.14
N ASP A 7 -2.95 -19.03 3.59
CA ASP A 7 -3.33 -19.23 2.18
C ASP A 7 -4.75 -18.73 1.91
N LEU A 8 -5.68 -19.02 2.81
CA LEU A 8 -7.08 -18.56 2.69
C LEU A 8 -7.17 -17.03 2.74
N VAL A 9 -6.41 -16.40 3.64
CA VAL A 9 -6.33 -14.94 3.74
C VAL A 9 -5.77 -14.34 2.46
N TYR A 10 -4.66 -14.88 1.96
CA TYR A 10 -4.02 -14.40 0.74
C TYR A 10 -4.92 -14.56 -0.50
N VAL A 11 -5.61 -15.70 -0.64
CA VAL A 11 -6.63 -15.88 -1.68
C VAL A 11 -7.74 -14.83 -1.54
N GLY A 12 -8.21 -14.57 -0.32
CA GLY A 12 -9.19 -13.50 -0.06
C GLY A 12 -8.70 -12.11 -0.50
N ILE A 13 -7.42 -11.80 -0.24
CA ILE A 13 -6.80 -10.54 -0.69
C ILE A 13 -6.78 -10.45 -2.22
N LEU A 14 -6.40 -11.52 -2.92
CA LEU A 14 -6.42 -11.56 -4.38
C LEU A 14 -7.83 -11.41 -4.95
N LEU A 15 -8.82 -12.10 -4.38
CA LEU A 15 -10.22 -11.96 -4.76
C LEU A 15 -10.69 -10.51 -4.56
N GLY A 16 -10.37 -9.88 -3.43
CA GLY A 16 -10.66 -8.47 -3.18
C GLY A 16 -10.00 -7.54 -4.21
N SER A 17 -8.74 -7.81 -4.58
CA SER A 17 -8.05 -7.08 -5.65
C SER A 17 -8.74 -7.24 -7.01
N CYS A 18 -9.20 -8.45 -7.36
CA CYS A 18 -10.00 -8.68 -8.57
C CYS A 18 -11.34 -7.94 -8.53
N THR A 19 -12.02 -7.91 -7.38
CA THR A 19 -13.24 -7.14 -7.19
C THR A 19 -13.00 -5.65 -7.46
N LYS A 20 -11.94 -5.07 -6.91
CA LYS A 20 -11.58 -3.66 -7.17
C LYS A 20 -11.29 -3.38 -8.63
N LEU A 21 -10.56 -4.26 -9.31
CA LEU A 21 -10.31 -4.13 -10.75
C LEU A 21 -11.63 -4.17 -11.54
N ALA A 22 -12.53 -5.09 -11.20
CA ALA A 22 -13.84 -5.17 -11.81
C ALA A 22 -14.66 -3.89 -11.58
N LEU A 23 -14.60 -3.30 -10.38
CA LEU A 23 -15.25 -2.01 -10.06
C LEU A 23 -14.65 -0.84 -10.87
N ILE A 24 -13.31 -0.78 -11.01
CA ILE A 24 -12.66 0.24 -11.88
C ILE A 24 -13.17 0.10 -13.32
N VAL A 25 -13.18 -1.11 -13.87
CA VAL A 25 -13.63 -1.36 -15.25
C VAL A 25 -15.13 -1.06 -15.40
N ALA A 26 -15.95 -1.44 -14.43
CA ALA A 26 -17.39 -1.14 -14.43
C ALA A 26 -17.65 0.36 -14.39
N TYR A 27 -16.91 1.12 -13.57
CA TYR A 27 -16.99 2.57 -13.54
C TYR A 27 -16.55 3.21 -14.85
N ALA A 28 -15.36 2.83 -15.35
CA ALA A 28 -14.80 3.36 -16.58
C ALA A 28 -15.68 3.06 -17.81
N SER A 29 -16.45 1.96 -17.79
CA SER A 29 -17.40 1.59 -18.84
C SER A 29 -18.80 2.18 -18.67
N GLY A 30 -19.04 2.98 -17.63
CA GLY A 30 -20.36 3.58 -17.34
C GLY A 30 -21.41 2.56 -16.88
N ARG A 31 -21.00 1.34 -16.51
CA ARG A 31 -21.89 0.27 -16.01
C ARG A 31 -22.14 0.37 -14.51
N TRP A 32 -21.41 1.24 -13.83
CA TRP A 32 -21.52 1.48 -12.39
C TRP A 32 -21.11 2.93 -12.09
N ASP A 33 -21.80 3.59 -11.17
CA ASP A 33 -21.66 5.03 -10.90
C ASP A 33 -20.94 5.36 -9.58
N ALA A 34 -20.43 4.34 -8.89
CA ALA A 34 -19.82 4.44 -7.57
C ALA A 34 -20.69 5.11 -6.51
N SER A 35 -22.02 5.12 -6.66
CA SER A 35 -22.96 5.68 -5.67
C SER A 35 -22.93 5.00 -4.30
N LEU A 36 -22.42 3.76 -4.25
CA LEU A 36 -22.16 3.04 -3.00
C LEU A 36 -20.94 3.59 -2.25
N PHE A 37 -20.09 4.36 -2.92
CA PHE A 37 -18.97 5.04 -2.31
C PHE A 37 -19.41 6.45 -1.96
N GLY A 38 -18.97 6.94 -0.80
CA GLY A 38 -19.33 8.28 -0.33
C GLY A 38 -19.03 9.37 -1.38
N GLU A 39 -19.77 10.47 -1.33
CA GLU A 39 -19.63 11.60 -2.24
C GLU A 39 -18.20 12.13 -2.27
N HIS A 40 -17.55 12.26 -1.10
CA HIS A 40 -16.17 12.73 -1.00
C HIS A 40 -15.21 11.75 -1.69
N TRP A 41 -15.39 10.44 -1.49
CA TRP A 41 -14.54 9.44 -2.16
C TRP A 41 -14.76 9.44 -3.67
N ARG A 42 -16.01 9.55 -4.13
CA ARG A 42 -16.35 9.54 -5.56
C ARG A 42 -15.74 10.74 -6.29
N GLN A 43 -15.66 11.88 -5.64
CA GLN A 43 -15.08 13.10 -6.21
C GLN A 43 -13.55 12.99 -6.34
N ASP A 44 -12.89 12.52 -5.28
CA ASP A 44 -11.43 12.62 -5.17
C ASP A 44 -10.69 11.28 -5.35
N GLY A 45 -11.39 10.14 -5.46
CA GLY A 45 -10.81 8.79 -5.43
C GLY A 45 -10.16 8.40 -4.09
N PHE A 46 -10.26 9.29 -3.10
CA PHE A 46 -9.72 9.18 -1.75
C PHE A 46 -10.74 9.77 -0.78
N CYS A 47 -10.68 9.35 0.48
CA CYS A 47 -11.43 10.07 1.50
C CYS A 47 -10.66 11.31 1.96
N VAL A 48 -10.85 12.46 1.30
CA VAL A 48 -10.11 13.69 1.63
C VAL A 48 -10.87 14.53 2.66
N SER A 49 -10.19 14.89 3.75
CA SER A 49 -10.67 15.74 4.83
C SER A 49 -9.92 17.08 4.81
N PHE A 50 -10.63 18.17 5.12
CA PHE A 50 -10.06 19.52 5.25
C PHE A 50 -9.21 19.99 4.05
N PRO A 51 -9.74 19.89 2.81
CA PRO A 51 -8.97 20.22 1.60
C PRO A 51 -8.44 21.65 1.64
N GLY A 52 -7.19 21.83 1.19
CA GLY A 52 -6.53 23.13 1.12
C GLY A 52 -5.94 23.64 2.45
N THR A 53 -5.98 22.84 3.52
CA THR A 53 -5.37 23.17 4.81
C THR A 53 -4.08 22.38 5.06
N TYR A 54 -3.26 22.79 6.03
CA TYR A 54 -2.10 21.99 6.48
C TYR A 54 -2.47 20.69 7.21
N VAL A 55 -3.75 20.50 7.48
CA VAL A 55 -4.32 19.26 8.05
C VAL A 55 -5.19 18.53 7.03
N ASP A 56 -5.00 18.81 5.75
CA ASP A 56 -5.52 17.99 4.66
C ASP A 56 -5.08 16.53 4.83
N SER A 57 -5.95 15.59 4.48
CA SER A 57 -5.71 14.14 4.64
C SER A 57 -4.36 13.68 4.11
N HIS A 58 -3.87 14.22 3.00
CA HIS A 58 -2.58 13.80 2.43
C HIS A 58 -1.39 14.41 3.19
N TYR A 59 -1.50 15.64 3.71
CA TYR A 59 -0.48 16.14 4.64
C TYR A 59 -0.46 15.31 5.93
N LEU A 60 -1.63 14.96 6.46
CA LEU A 60 -1.74 14.07 7.61
C LEU A 60 -1.11 12.69 7.34
N SER A 61 -1.38 12.10 6.18
CA SER A 61 -0.73 10.85 5.72
C SER A 61 0.79 10.99 5.71
N PHE A 62 1.34 12.06 5.12
CA PHE A 62 2.78 12.31 5.14
C PHE A 62 3.34 12.36 6.57
N TYR A 63 2.71 13.11 7.47
CA TYR A 63 3.17 13.23 8.86
C TYR A 63 3.14 11.88 9.58
N VAL A 64 2.03 11.16 9.46
CA VAL A 64 1.85 9.85 10.11
C VAL A 64 2.85 8.83 9.58
N ASP A 65 3.06 8.77 8.27
CA ASP A 65 4.05 7.88 7.67
C ASP A 65 5.46 8.15 8.17
N MET A 66 5.87 9.43 8.26
CA MET A 66 7.21 9.78 8.76
C MET A 66 7.37 9.43 10.24
N ILE A 67 6.33 9.63 11.05
CA ILE A 67 6.33 9.23 12.46
C ILE A 67 6.46 7.70 12.58
N LEU A 68 5.66 6.95 11.82
CA LEU A 68 5.69 5.48 11.82
C LEU A 68 7.04 4.95 11.32
N VAL A 69 7.62 5.54 10.27
CA VAL A 69 8.99 5.25 9.82
C VAL A 69 10.00 5.47 10.95
N GLY A 70 9.90 6.57 11.69
CA GLY A 70 10.74 6.85 12.86
C GLY A 70 10.61 5.76 13.93
N ILE A 71 9.37 5.40 14.28
CA ILE A 71 9.08 4.33 15.24
C ILE A 71 9.68 2.99 14.78
N MET A 72 9.45 2.59 13.54
CA MET A 72 9.99 1.34 12.99
C MET A 72 11.52 1.33 13.02
N LYS A 73 12.19 2.43 12.66
CA LYS A 73 13.66 2.54 12.76
C LYS A 73 14.16 2.37 14.20
N VAL A 74 13.45 2.95 15.17
CA VAL A 74 13.78 2.77 16.60
C VAL A 74 13.58 1.31 17.02
N LEU A 75 12.49 0.66 16.60
CA LEU A 75 12.24 -0.75 16.90
C LEU A 75 13.32 -1.67 16.30
N VAL A 76 13.67 -1.49 15.03
CA VAL A 76 14.75 -2.24 14.37
C VAL A 76 16.08 -2.03 15.08
N SER A 77 16.44 -0.77 15.39
CA SER A 77 17.73 -0.46 16.04
C SER A 77 17.85 -0.97 17.48
N LYS A 78 16.73 -1.09 18.22
CA LYS A 78 16.70 -1.71 19.56
C LYS A 78 16.68 -3.23 19.53
N SER A 79 16.45 -3.82 18.37
CA SER A 79 16.33 -5.27 18.17
C SER A 79 17.60 -5.95 17.72
N LYS A 80 18.77 -5.33 17.95
CA LYS A 80 20.08 -5.88 17.58
C LYS A 80 20.39 -7.26 18.18
N HIS A 81 19.67 -7.66 19.22
CA HIS A 81 19.78 -8.98 19.85
C HIS A 81 18.99 -10.07 19.10
N MET A 82 18.06 -9.69 18.23
CA MET A 82 17.38 -10.62 17.35
C MET A 82 18.21 -10.87 16.10
N HIS A 83 18.12 -12.08 15.54
CA HIS A 83 18.72 -12.40 14.25
C HIS A 83 18.20 -11.43 13.17
N GLN A 84 19.08 -10.97 12.28
CA GLN A 84 18.70 -10.06 11.19
C GLN A 84 17.63 -10.68 10.27
N ASP A 85 17.66 -12.01 10.13
CA ASP A 85 16.69 -12.77 9.33
C ASP A 85 15.38 -13.06 10.08
N HIS A 86 15.21 -12.52 11.31
CA HIS A 86 13.99 -12.71 12.06
C HIS A 86 12.81 -12.06 11.30
N PRO A 87 11.70 -12.79 11.03
CA PRO A 87 10.60 -12.29 10.20
C PRO A 87 10.04 -10.94 10.64
N GLY A 88 9.95 -10.70 11.95
CA GLY A 88 9.54 -9.42 12.50
C GLY A 88 10.44 -8.25 12.09
N ILE A 89 11.76 -8.45 12.02
CA ILE A 89 12.72 -7.43 11.59
C ILE A 89 12.70 -7.26 10.09
N THR A 90 12.74 -8.36 9.34
CA THR A 90 12.70 -8.32 7.88
C THR A 90 11.46 -7.59 7.36
N VAL A 91 10.29 -7.82 7.98
CA VAL A 91 9.06 -7.09 7.62
C VAL A 91 9.22 -5.59 7.91
N LEU A 92 9.67 -5.17 9.10
CA LEU A 92 9.86 -3.74 9.39
C LEU A 92 10.88 -3.07 8.46
N GLU A 93 12.04 -3.68 8.24
CA GLU A 93 13.09 -3.16 7.37
C GLU A 93 12.67 -3.06 5.89
N GLY A 94 11.80 -3.97 5.46
CA GLY A 94 11.15 -3.91 4.15
C GLY A 94 10.17 -2.74 4.03
N HIS A 95 9.41 -2.44 5.08
CA HIS A 95 8.37 -1.40 5.06
C HIS A 95 8.91 0.02 5.28
N ILE A 96 9.99 0.21 6.04
CA ILE A 96 10.60 1.53 6.29
C ILE A 96 10.78 2.37 5.00
N PRO A 97 11.48 1.89 3.95
CA PRO A 97 11.66 2.69 2.74
C PRO A 97 10.35 2.85 1.95
N SER A 98 9.50 1.82 1.93
CA SER A 98 8.22 1.86 1.21
C SER A 98 7.27 2.90 1.82
N LEU A 99 7.09 2.87 3.14
CA LEU A 99 6.25 3.81 3.88
C LEU A 99 6.82 5.22 3.84
N GLY A 100 8.15 5.36 3.90
CA GLY A 100 8.82 6.65 3.73
C GLY A 100 8.54 7.28 2.36
N MET A 101 8.66 6.49 1.29
CA MET A 101 8.37 6.98 -0.06
C MET A 101 6.87 7.19 -0.31
N HIS A 102 6.01 6.41 0.35
CA HIS A 102 4.56 6.59 0.32
C HIS A 102 4.16 7.96 0.88
N GLY A 103 4.66 8.31 2.07
CA GLY A 103 4.41 9.62 2.67
C GLY A 103 4.96 10.77 1.82
N VAL A 104 6.15 10.63 1.24
CA VAL A 104 6.68 11.62 0.28
C VAL A 104 5.78 11.73 -0.96
N GLY A 105 5.18 10.62 -1.41
CA GLY A 105 4.18 10.61 -2.47
C GLY A 105 2.97 11.47 -2.12
N HIS A 106 2.44 11.38 -0.90
CA HIS A 106 1.35 12.24 -0.43
C HIS A 106 1.75 13.72 -0.36
N LEU A 107 2.94 14.03 0.14
CA LEU A 107 3.46 15.39 0.15
C LEU A 107 3.51 15.97 -1.27
N LEU A 108 3.98 15.19 -2.24
CA LEU A 108 4.04 15.61 -3.64
C LEU A 108 2.64 15.72 -4.27
N LEU A 109 1.72 14.81 -3.94
CA LEU A 109 0.33 14.87 -4.39
C LEU A 109 -0.33 16.20 -3.99
N THR A 110 -0.16 16.62 -2.74
CA THR A 110 -0.78 17.87 -2.27
C THR A 110 0.02 19.10 -2.70
N ALA A 111 1.33 19.10 -2.52
CA ALA A 111 2.15 20.28 -2.77
C ALA A 111 2.34 20.59 -4.27
N TYR A 112 2.34 19.55 -5.13
CA TYR A 112 2.58 19.71 -6.56
C TYR A 112 1.32 19.52 -7.41
N PHE A 113 0.45 18.57 -7.07
CA PHE A 113 -0.75 18.26 -7.87
C PHE A 113 -2.06 18.83 -7.28
N GLY A 114 -2.01 19.56 -6.16
CA GLY A 114 -3.16 20.26 -5.59
C GLY A 114 -4.11 19.38 -4.74
N GLY A 115 -3.69 18.18 -4.36
CA GLY A 115 -4.35 17.35 -3.35
C GLY A 115 -5.59 16.56 -3.81
N THR A 116 -6.34 17.03 -4.82
CA THR A 116 -7.53 16.31 -5.31
C THR A 116 -7.20 15.37 -6.46
N ALA A 117 -7.62 14.11 -6.40
CA ALA A 117 -7.50 13.15 -7.49
C ALA A 117 -8.82 13.12 -8.29
N GLY A 118 -8.79 13.64 -9.52
CA GLY A 118 -9.98 13.73 -10.38
C GLY A 118 -9.96 12.70 -11.50
N MET A 119 -10.88 12.88 -12.46
CA MET A 119 -10.92 12.11 -13.71
C MET A 119 -9.72 12.37 -14.64
N SER A 120 -9.00 13.47 -14.41
CA SER A 120 -7.79 13.79 -15.17
C SER A 120 -6.68 12.79 -14.89
N THR A 121 -5.78 12.62 -15.85
CA THR A 121 -4.52 11.88 -15.66
C THR A 121 -3.46 12.77 -14.99
N PHE A 122 -2.38 12.17 -14.48
CA PHE A 122 -1.26 12.96 -13.97
C PHE A 122 -0.54 13.74 -15.08
N SER A 123 -0.53 13.23 -16.32
CA SER A 123 0.02 13.96 -17.47
C SER A 123 -0.72 15.25 -17.81
N GLU A 124 -2.01 15.34 -17.47
CA GLU A 124 -2.80 16.56 -17.67
C GLU A 124 -2.58 17.59 -16.55
N LYS A 125 -2.16 17.13 -15.37
CA LYS A 125 -1.95 17.97 -14.17
C LYS A 125 -0.53 18.49 -13.99
N GLY A 126 0.46 17.91 -14.66
CA GLY A 126 1.87 18.23 -14.38
C GLY A 126 2.83 17.98 -15.52
N ASN A 127 4.13 18.15 -15.24
CA ASN A 127 5.18 17.87 -16.20
C ASN A 127 5.33 16.35 -16.40
N ILE A 128 5.06 15.86 -17.62
CA ILE A 128 5.06 14.42 -17.94
C ILE A 128 6.42 13.76 -17.64
N PRO A 129 7.57 14.26 -18.14
CA PRO A 129 8.88 13.68 -17.79
C PRO A 129 9.14 13.59 -16.28
N PHE A 130 8.82 14.65 -15.54
CA PHE A 130 9.02 14.66 -14.09
C PHE A 130 8.14 13.64 -13.38
N THR A 131 6.86 13.58 -13.75
CA THR A 131 5.90 12.66 -13.14
C THR A 131 6.22 11.20 -13.46
N MET A 132 6.64 10.93 -14.70
CA MET A 132 7.15 9.62 -15.10
C MET A 132 8.36 9.19 -14.29
N LEU A 133 9.35 10.09 -14.11
CA LEU A 133 10.55 9.81 -13.32
C LEU A 133 10.19 9.50 -11.86
N LEU A 134 9.26 10.26 -11.30
CA LEU A 134 8.76 10.08 -9.94
C LEU A 134 8.11 8.71 -9.76
N PHE A 135 7.13 8.35 -10.61
CA PHE A 135 6.46 7.06 -10.50
C PHE A 135 7.39 5.88 -10.82
N PHE A 136 8.32 6.06 -11.76
CA PHE A 136 9.33 5.06 -12.05
C PHE A 136 10.20 4.78 -10.83
N GLY A 137 10.71 5.84 -10.17
CA GLY A 137 11.48 5.72 -8.93
C GLY A 137 10.66 5.09 -7.80
N PHE A 138 9.39 5.47 -7.66
CA PHE A 138 8.45 4.86 -6.71
C PHE A 138 8.33 3.35 -6.97
N PHE A 139 7.97 2.92 -8.19
CA PHE A 139 7.77 1.51 -8.49
C PHE A 139 9.04 0.67 -8.42
N ILE A 140 10.23 1.22 -8.71
CA ILE A 140 11.49 0.51 -8.47
C ILE A 140 11.61 0.14 -6.99
N ASN A 141 11.41 1.10 -6.08
CA ASN A 141 11.51 0.86 -4.64
C ASN A 141 10.40 -0.05 -4.14
N PHE A 142 9.20 0.13 -4.69
CA PHE A 142 8.01 -0.64 -4.34
C PHE A 142 8.10 -2.12 -4.74
N ILE A 143 8.72 -2.42 -5.89
CA ILE A 143 8.81 -3.79 -6.44
C ILE A 143 10.11 -4.50 -6.01
N ARG A 144 11.26 -3.81 -6.00
CA ARG A 144 12.57 -4.45 -5.77
C ARG A 144 12.73 -5.04 -4.37
N LYS A 145 12.17 -4.38 -3.35
CA LYS A 145 12.36 -4.74 -1.95
C LYS A 145 11.57 -5.98 -1.52
N PRO A 146 10.26 -6.11 -1.82
CA PRO A 146 9.48 -7.24 -1.37
C PRO A 146 9.65 -8.51 -2.22
N PHE A 147 10.28 -8.43 -3.41
CA PHE A 147 10.32 -9.54 -4.36
C PHE A 147 11.74 -9.84 -4.85
N PRO A 148 12.15 -11.12 -4.96
CA PRO A 148 13.44 -11.53 -5.51
C PRO A 148 13.44 -11.50 -7.05
N TRP A 149 12.81 -10.50 -7.64
CA TRP A 149 12.80 -10.34 -9.10
C TRP A 149 14.18 -9.91 -9.60
N SER A 150 14.52 -10.34 -10.81
CA SER A 150 15.74 -9.87 -11.47
C SER A 150 15.62 -8.37 -11.77
N THR A 151 16.75 -7.65 -11.75
CA THR A 151 16.77 -6.20 -12.05
C THR A 151 16.04 -5.84 -13.35
N PRO A 152 16.20 -6.57 -14.48
CA PRO A 152 15.46 -6.27 -15.71
C PRO A 152 13.94 -6.36 -15.53
N VAL A 153 13.44 -7.36 -14.80
CA VAL A 153 11.99 -7.51 -14.55
C VAL A 153 11.46 -6.34 -13.71
N VAL A 154 12.19 -5.93 -12.68
CA VAL A 154 11.83 -4.75 -11.86
C VAL A 154 11.77 -3.49 -12.71
N LEU A 155 12.76 -3.25 -13.57
CA LEU A 155 12.81 -2.05 -14.41
C LEU A 155 11.66 -2.02 -15.42
N VAL A 156 11.36 -3.15 -16.07
CA VAL A 156 10.26 -3.25 -17.03
C VAL A 156 8.92 -3.03 -16.35
N GLN A 157 8.68 -3.67 -15.19
CA GLN A 157 7.45 -3.47 -14.44
C GLN A 157 7.33 -2.02 -13.96
N ALA A 158 8.39 -1.44 -13.39
CA ALA A 158 8.36 -0.06 -12.92
C ALA A 158 8.07 0.94 -14.04
N LEU A 159 8.69 0.75 -15.22
CA LEU A 159 8.42 1.59 -16.39
C LEU A 159 6.97 1.44 -16.87
N THR A 160 6.47 0.20 -16.93
CA THR A 160 5.10 -0.11 -17.35
C THR A 160 4.07 0.54 -16.42
N HIS A 161 4.25 0.37 -15.10
CA HIS A 161 3.35 0.94 -14.11
C HIS A 161 3.43 2.46 -14.04
N ALA A 162 4.63 3.05 -14.22
CA ALA A 162 4.78 4.50 -14.32
C ALA A 162 4.05 5.08 -15.54
N LEU A 163 4.13 4.41 -16.70
CA LEU A 163 3.40 4.80 -17.91
C LEU A 163 1.88 4.73 -17.71
N ILE A 164 1.39 3.62 -17.16
CA ILE A 164 -0.05 3.44 -16.90
C ILE A 164 -0.55 4.53 -15.94
N MET A 165 0.14 4.72 -14.81
CA MET A 165 -0.24 5.73 -13.81
C MET A 165 -0.19 7.14 -14.36
N THR A 166 0.84 7.48 -15.14
CA THR A 166 1.01 8.86 -15.63
C THR A 166 0.00 9.20 -16.72
N SER A 167 -0.23 8.29 -17.67
CA SER A 167 -0.85 8.61 -18.95
C SER A 167 -2.19 7.93 -19.23
N LEU A 168 -2.50 6.80 -18.57
CA LEU A 168 -3.67 5.99 -18.91
C LEU A 168 -4.72 5.96 -17.79
N LEU A 169 -4.28 6.12 -16.55
CA LEU A 169 -5.13 5.94 -15.39
C LEU A 169 -5.61 7.30 -14.86
N PRO A 170 -6.93 7.53 -14.76
CA PRO A 170 -7.48 8.65 -14.01
C PRO A 170 -6.92 8.70 -12.59
N THR A 171 -6.59 9.90 -12.10
CA THR A 171 -5.96 10.06 -10.78
C THR A 171 -6.81 9.49 -9.64
N MET A 172 -8.14 9.48 -9.78
CA MET A 172 -9.04 8.85 -8.81
C MET A 172 -8.82 7.34 -8.61
N PHE A 173 -8.21 6.65 -9.56
CA PHE A 173 -7.94 5.21 -9.47
C PHE A 173 -6.51 4.87 -9.10
N SER A 174 -5.63 5.88 -8.95
CA SER A 174 -4.21 5.70 -8.72
C SER A 174 -3.92 4.83 -7.51
N PHE A 175 -4.61 5.07 -6.40
CA PHE A 175 -4.42 4.29 -5.18
C PHE A 175 -4.91 2.84 -5.33
N THR A 176 -6.12 2.67 -5.89
CA THR A 176 -6.67 1.34 -6.16
C THR A 176 -5.75 0.52 -7.07
N TYR A 177 -5.14 1.18 -8.06
CA TYR A 177 -4.17 0.56 -8.96
C TYR A 177 -2.86 0.20 -8.26
N VAL A 178 -2.29 1.07 -7.43
CA VAL A 178 -1.09 0.74 -6.64
C VAL A 178 -1.36 -0.46 -5.72
N SER A 179 -2.52 -0.50 -5.07
CA SER A 179 -2.97 -1.64 -4.25
C SER A 179 -3.09 -2.93 -5.07
N LEU A 180 -3.60 -2.84 -6.31
CA LEU A 180 -3.67 -3.97 -7.25
C LEU A 180 -2.28 -4.49 -7.59
N VAL A 181 -1.38 -3.61 -8.05
CA VAL A 181 0.01 -3.96 -8.41
C VAL A 181 0.72 -4.62 -7.23
N TYR A 182 0.53 -4.08 -6.03
CA TYR A 182 1.10 -4.62 -4.81
C TYR A 182 0.65 -6.05 -4.54
N ASN A 183 -0.67 -6.27 -4.47
CA ASN A 183 -1.22 -7.57 -4.13
C ASN A 183 -0.94 -8.62 -5.21
N TRP A 184 -0.93 -8.22 -6.49
CA TRP A 184 -0.65 -9.12 -7.60
C TRP A 184 0.80 -9.59 -7.66
N ASN A 185 1.75 -8.80 -7.15
CA ASN A 185 3.13 -9.24 -7.03
C ASN A 185 3.37 -9.98 -5.70
N LEU A 186 2.88 -9.42 -4.59
CA LEU A 186 3.14 -9.94 -3.25
C LEU A 186 2.45 -11.26 -2.97
N VAL A 187 1.16 -11.36 -3.27
CA VAL A 187 0.40 -12.51 -2.82
C VAL A 187 0.88 -13.80 -3.50
N PRO A 188 1.06 -13.86 -4.84
CA PRO A 188 1.65 -15.05 -5.45
C PRO A 188 3.04 -15.33 -4.90
N PHE A 189 3.88 -14.29 -4.72
CA PHE A 189 5.20 -14.45 -4.15
C PHE A 189 5.16 -15.15 -2.77
N LYS A 190 4.30 -14.65 -1.87
CA LYS A 190 4.11 -15.22 -0.54
C LYS A 190 3.56 -16.64 -0.60
N MET A 191 2.55 -16.90 -1.42
CA MET A 191 1.88 -18.21 -1.47
C MET A 191 2.75 -19.33 -2.05
N PHE A 192 3.58 -19.03 -3.05
CA PHE A 192 4.32 -20.05 -3.79
C PHE A 192 5.82 -20.14 -3.42
N TRP A 193 6.43 -19.05 -2.92
CA TRP A 193 7.88 -19.01 -2.66
C TRP A 193 8.27 -18.76 -1.20
N THR A 194 7.34 -18.40 -0.32
CA THR A 194 7.66 -18.22 1.11
C THR A 194 7.40 -19.52 1.89
N PRO A 195 8.30 -19.91 2.82
CA PRO A 195 8.03 -21.03 3.72
C PRO A 195 6.72 -20.84 4.49
N LYS A 196 5.88 -21.87 4.45
CA LYS A 196 4.56 -21.88 5.09
C LYS A 196 4.69 -22.27 6.57
N ASP A 197 5.01 -21.28 7.40
CA ASP A 197 5.16 -21.43 8.85
C ASP A 197 4.18 -20.55 9.65
N LYS A 198 4.36 -20.48 10.96
CA LYS A 198 3.54 -19.62 11.84
C LYS A 198 3.69 -18.14 11.51
N PHE A 199 4.87 -17.70 11.07
CA PHE A 199 5.12 -16.29 10.73
C PHE A 199 4.42 -15.91 9.44
N TYR A 200 4.36 -16.81 8.45
CA TYR A 200 3.55 -16.65 7.25
C TYR A 200 2.07 -16.40 7.56
N THR A 201 1.47 -17.26 8.40
CA THR A 201 0.05 -17.10 8.79
C THR A 201 -0.16 -15.83 9.62
N THR A 202 0.76 -15.52 10.53
CA THR A 202 0.67 -14.33 11.38
C THR A 202 0.81 -13.05 10.55
N GLU A 203 1.72 -12.99 9.57
CA GLU A 203 1.85 -11.83 8.66
C GLU A 203 0.56 -11.65 7.86
N ALA A 204 0.01 -12.74 7.31
CA ALA A 204 -1.23 -12.68 6.55
C ALA A 204 -2.39 -12.10 7.38
N VAL A 205 -2.60 -12.59 8.60
CA VAL A 205 -3.74 -12.21 9.46
C VAL A 205 -3.55 -10.85 10.14
N VAL A 206 -2.38 -10.60 10.71
CA VAL A 206 -2.14 -9.43 11.58
C VAL A 206 -1.77 -8.19 10.78
N HIS A 207 -1.20 -8.37 9.60
CA HIS A 207 -0.71 -7.27 8.78
C HIS A 207 -1.48 -7.16 7.47
N ARG A 208 -1.49 -8.21 6.65
CA ARG A 208 -2.03 -8.09 5.28
C ARG A 208 -3.55 -7.95 5.24
N LEU A 209 -4.25 -8.70 6.08
CA LEU A 209 -5.71 -8.68 6.14
C LEU A 209 -6.26 -7.31 6.59
N PRO A 210 -5.77 -6.68 7.69
CA PRO A 210 -6.21 -5.34 8.07
C PRO A 210 -6.02 -4.31 6.96
N VAL A 211 -4.88 -4.33 6.26
CA VAL A 211 -4.62 -3.42 5.13
C VAL A 211 -5.62 -3.66 4.00
N ALA A 212 -5.88 -4.91 3.65
CA ALA A 212 -6.88 -5.25 2.64
C ALA A 212 -8.30 -4.82 3.07
N ILE A 213 -8.69 -5.01 4.32
CA ILE A 213 -9.99 -4.57 4.84
C ILE A 213 -10.12 -3.05 4.78
N MET A 214 -9.12 -2.32 5.27
CA MET A 214 -9.16 -0.85 5.27
C MET A 214 -9.32 -0.27 3.86
N SER A 215 -8.79 -0.96 2.86
CA SER A 215 -8.90 -0.54 1.47
C SER A 215 -10.31 -0.66 0.86
N PHE A 216 -11.23 -1.34 1.55
CA PHE A 216 -12.67 -1.33 1.27
C PHE A 216 -13.42 -0.42 2.25
N LEU A 217 -13.01 -0.37 3.52
CA LEU A 217 -13.65 0.49 4.51
C LEU A 217 -13.48 1.98 4.19
N GLU A 218 -12.37 2.38 3.58
CA GLU A 218 -12.16 3.78 3.20
C GLU A 218 -13.29 4.35 2.33
N PRO A 219 -13.59 3.81 1.13
CA PRO A 219 -14.69 4.33 0.31
C PRO A 219 -16.08 4.15 0.95
N LEU A 220 -16.29 3.07 1.70
CA LEU A 220 -17.60 2.73 2.29
C LEU A 220 -17.93 3.56 3.54
N LEU A 221 -16.92 3.98 4.30
CA LEU A 221 -17.07 4.73 5.53
C LEU A 221 -16.60 6.19 5.40
N CYS A 222 -16.35 6.65 4.17
CA CYS A 222 -15.79 7.98 3.96
C CYS A 222 -16.67 9.07 4.55
N ASP A 223 -17.91 9.20 4.05
CA ASP A 223 -18.82 10.26 4.47
C ASP A 223 -19.38 10.05 5.89
N SER A 224 -19.53 8.79 6.32
CA SER A 224 -20.17 8.48 7.59
C SER A 224 -19.23 8.59 8.78
N LEU A 225 -17.91 8.50 8.57
CA LEU A 225 -16.93 8.44 9.65
C LEU A 225 -15.59 9.08 9.30
N LEU A 226 -14.93 8.62 8.24
CA LEU A 226 -13.51 8.89 8.04
C LEU A 226 -13.23 10.35 7.70
N VAL A 227 -14.09 11.00 6.91
CA VAL A 227 -13.92 12.42 6.52
C VAL A 227 -13.89 13.36 7.72
N HIS A 228 -14.48 12.96 8.85
CA HIS A 228 -14.48 13.76 10.09
C HIS A 228 -13.27 13.51 10.97
N LEU A 229 -12.54 12.43 10.73
CA LEU A 229 -11.42 12.01 11.58
C LEU A 229 -10.05 12.28 10.93
N GLY A 230 -10.01 12.70 9.66
CA GLY A 230 -8.77 12.92 8.89
C GLY A 230 -8.67 12.09 7.61
N GLY A 231 -9.69 11.28 7.30
CA GLY A 231 -9.89 10.70 5.97
C GLY A 231 -8.87 9.61 5.63
N HIS A 232 -8.16 9.79 4.52
CA HIS A 232 -7.20 8.83 3.97
C HIS A 232 -6.11 8.42 4.96
N VAL A 233 -5.75 9.29 5.91
CA VAL A 233 -4.70 9.03 6.91
C VAL A 233 -4.93 7.73 7.70
N PHE A 234 -6.18 7.32 7.94
CA PHE A 234 -6.46 6.06 8.64
C PHE A 234 -6.04 4.83 7.85
N PHE A 235 -6.24 4.89 6.53
CA PHE A 235 -5.80 3.83 5.64
C PHE A 235 -4.27 3.68 5.72
N ASP A 236 -3.53 4.80 5.58
CA ASP A 236 -2.07 4.80 5.57
C ASP A 236 -1.48 4.42 6.93
N ALA A 237 -2.04 4.99 8.01
CA ALA A 237 -1.67 4.63 9.38
C ALA A 237 -1.77 3.13 9.61
N ASN A 238 -2.82 2.49 9.09
CA ASN A 238 -3.04 1.06 9.25
C ASN A 238 -1.95 0.21 8.55
N ILE A 239 -1.31 0.68 7.47
CA ILE A 239 -0.15 -0.01 6.88
C ILE A 239 0.98 -0.09 7.90
N GLY A 240 1.39 1.05 8.47
CA GLY A 240 2.51 1.08 9.39
C GLY A 240 2.19 0.46 10.76
N VAL A 241 1.01 0.73 11.31
CA VAL A 241 0.55 0.20 12.59
C VAL A 241 0.47 -1.32 12.54
N SER A 242 -0.11 -1.91 11.48
CA SER A 242 -0.25 -3.36 11.39
C SER A 242 1.11 -4.08 11.23
N ALA A 243 2.08 -3.47 10.55
CA ALA A 243 3.46 -3.95 10.51
C ALA A 243 4.15 -3.91 11.89
N ILE A 244 3.90 -2.84 12.68
CA ILE A 244 4.40 -2.72 14.06
C ILE A 244 3.75 -3.77 14.97
N ILE A 245 2.43 -3.96 14.87
CA ILE A 245 1.72 -4.99 15.63
C ILE A 245 2.28 -6.37 15.28
N PHE A 246 2.45 -6.68 13.99
CA PHE A 246 3.08 -7.94 13.57
C PHE A 246 4.43 -8.14 14.24
N TYR A 247 5.31 -7.14 14.21
CA TYR A 247 6.61 -7.20 14.90
C TYR A 247 6.45 -7.55 16.39
N PHE A 248 5.54 -6.90 17.12
CA PHE A 248 5.34 -7.20 18.54
C PHE A 248 4.77 -8.59 18.80
N VAL A 249 3.90 -9.10 17.92
CA VAL A 249 3.37 -10.46 18.02
C VAL A 249 4.48 -11.49 17.83
N VAL A 250 5.39 -11.28 16.89
CA VAL A 250 6.39 -12.29 16.53
C VAL A 250 7.72 -12.16 17.24
N ARG A 251 8.06 -11.03 17.87
CA ARG A 251 9.42 -10.78 18.41
C ARG A 251 9.87 -11.74 19.52
N ASN A 252 8.94 -12.36 20.25
CA ASN A 252 9.27 -13.29 21.33
C ASN A 252 9.20 -14.75 20.87
N GLU A 253 8.80 -14.99 19.62
CA GLU A 253 8.64 -16.32 19.08
C GLU A 253 10.00 -16.91 18.71
N PRO A 254 10.33 -18.14 19.14
CA PRO A 254 11.59 -18.76 18.76
C PRO A 254 11.63 -18.92 17.24
N TYR A 255 12.66 -18.32 16.62
CA TYR A 255 12.97 -18.42 15.21
C TYR A 255 14.22 -19.27 15.03
N LYS A 256 14.09 -20.41 14.36
CA LYS A 256 15.22 -21.17 13.85
C LYS A 256 15.37 -20.79 12.39
N ALA A 257 16.45 -20.09 12.05
CA ALA A 257 16.78 -19.83 10.66
C ALA A 257 16.74 -21.15 9.89
N LEU A 258 15.84 -21.26 8.92
CA LEU A 258 15.83 -22.39 8.02
C LEU A 258 17.16 -22.33 7.28
N LYS A 259 18.01 -23.34 7.47
CA LYS A 259 19.18 -23.52 6.61
C LYS A 259 18.63 -23.71 5.21
N THR A 260 18.79 -22.69 4.37
CA THR A 260 18.48 -22.79 2.94
C THR A 260 19.27 -23.98 2.39
N ALA A 261 18.54 -25.01 1.97
CA ALA A 261 19.09 -26.16 1.26
C ALA A 261 19.42 -25.79 -0.18
#